data_AF-A0A919HSS9-F1
#
_entry.id   AF-A0A919HSS9-F1
#
_cell.length_a   1.000
_cell.length_b   1.000
_cell.length_c   1.000
_cell.angle_alpha   90.00
_cell.angle_beta   90.00
_cell.angle_gamma   90.00
#
_symmetry.space_group_name_H-M   'P 1'
#
loop_
_entity.id
_entity.type
_entity.pdbx_description
1 polymer ?
#
loop_
_entity_poly.entity_id
_entity_poly.type
_entity_poly.pdbx_seq_one_letter_code
_entity_poly.pdbx_strand_id
1 'polypeptide(L)'
;MPTMKRLRKMLPVLLILTPLLFSPAAAEEFSASFKGTDIQEFINTVSKNLNKTVIIDPSVRGTITVRSYDMLNEEQYYQFFLSVLDVYGFAVINMNNGVLKVVRAKDAKTSAVPVASGRAGRRR
;
A
#
# COMPACT_ATOMS: atom_id res chain seq x y z
N MET A 1 -13.73 9.88 -75.48
CA MET A 1 -13.36 9.56 -74.08
C MET A 1 -12.02 10.19 -73.75
N PRO A 2 -11.99 11.32 -73.00
CA PRO A 2 -10.76 11.83 -72.38
C PRO A 2 -10.85 11.80 -70.85
N THR A 3 -9.83 11.25 -70.23
CA THR A 3 -9.72 11.00 -68.79
C THR A 3 -9.40 12.28 -68.01
N MET A 4 -10.39 12.69 -67.22
CA MET A 4 -10.34 13.32 -65.90
C MET A 4 -9.07 14.09 -65.50
N LYS A 5 -9.13 15.42 -65.67
CA LYS A 5 -8.58 16.37 -64.70
C LYS A 5 -9.36 16.23 -63.39
N ARG A 6 -8.66 16.09 -62.26
CA ARG A 6 -8.86 16.75 -60.95
C ARG A 6 -8.28 15.91 -59.81
N LEU A 7 -6.97 15.99 -59.61
CA LEU A 7 -6.28 15.51 -58.40
C LEU A 7 -6.48 16.49 -57.21
N ARG A 8 -7.71 16.94 -56.97
CA ARG A 8 -7.99 17.86 -55.86
C ARG A 8 -8.06 17.09 -54.54
N LYS A 9 -6.92 17.12 -53.82
CA LYS A 9 -6.78 17.27 -52.36
C LYS A 9 -7.87 16.57 -51.51
N MET A 10 -7.72 15.29 -51.17
CA MET A 10 -8.50 14.71 -50.07
C MET A 10 -7.74 13.55 -49.40
N LEU A 11 -6.82 13.89 -48.50
CA LEU A 11 -6.24 13.00 -47.49
C LEU A 11 -5.73 13.91 -46.35
N PRO A 12 -5.93 13.66 -45.04
CA PRO A 12 -6.79 12.71 -44.33
C PRO A 12 -7.64 13.39 -43.21
N VAL A 13 -8.96 13.44 -43.32
CA VAL A 13 -9.84 13.81 -42.17
C VAL A 13 -10.22 12.54 -41.42
N LEU A 14 -9.25 11.87 -40.79
CA LEU A 14 -9.54 10.75 -39.89
C LEU A 14 -8.59 10.68 -38.67
N LEU A 15 -7.66 11.63 -38.52
CA LEU A 15 -6.63 11.57 -37.46
C LEU A 15 -6.82 12.59 -36.33
N ILE A 16 -8.00 13.21 -36.19
CA ILE A 16 -8.23 14.29 -35.20
C ILE A 16 -9.30 13.93 -34.14
N LEU A 17 -9.86 12.72 -34.12
CA LEU A 17 -10.95 12.36 -33.20
C LEU A 17 -10.57 11.42 -32.04
N THR A 18 -9.32 11.39 -31.61
CA THR A 18 -8.97 10.73 -30.35
C THR A 18 -7.82 11.46 -29.66
N PRO A 19 -8.15 12.31 -28.67
CA PRO A 19 -7.79 11.89 -27.32
C PRO A 19 -8.90 12.25 -26.34
N LEU A 20 -9.80 11.31 -26.05
CA LEU A 20 -10.77 11.45 -24.96
C LEU A 20 -10.67 10.29 -23.96
N LEU A 21 -9.45 9.86 -23.64
CA LEU A 21 -9.23 8.74 -22.70
C LEU A 21 -8.14 9.00 -21.64
N PHE A 22 -7.59 10.21 -21.54
CA PHE A 22 -6.75 10.56 -20.40
C PHE A 22 -7.63 11.08 -19.27
N SER A 23 -8.29 10.17 -18.55
CA SER A 23 -8.81 10.48 -17.22
C SER A 23 -7.63 10.53 -16.26
N PRO A 24 -7.39 11.64 -15.54
CA PRO A 24 -6.41 11.62 -14.46
C PRO A 24 -6.87 10.58 -13.44
N ALA A 25 -6.01 9.60 -13.14
CA ALA A 25 -6.24 8.70 -12.03
C ALA A 25 -6.26 9.56 -10.76
N ALA A 26 -7.44 9.71 -10.16
CA ALA A 26 -7.56 10.36 -8.87
C ALA A 26 -6.75 9.53 -7.86
N ALA A 27 -5.75 10.15 -7.24
CA ALA A 27 -5.00 9.52 -6.15
C ALA A 27 -5.97 9.36 -4.96
N GLU A 28 -6.01 8.15 -4.38
CA GLU A 28 -6.79 7.93 -3.17
C GLU A 28 -6.16 8.71 -2.01
N GLU A 29 -6.99 9.52 -1.35
CA GLU A 29 -6.61 10.31 -0.19
C GLU A 29 -7.30 9.78 1.06
N PHE A 30 -6.53 9.66 2.14
CA PHE A 30 -6.91 9.03 3.39
C PHE A 30 -6.89 10.03 4.54
N SER A 31 -7.75 9.81 5.53
CA SER A 31 -7.69 10.48 6.83
C SER A 31 -7.88 9.46 7.94
N ALA A 32 -7.33 9.74 9.12
CA ALA A 32 -7.45 8.89 10.29
C ALA A 32 -7.89 9.70 11.50
N SER A 33 -8.89 9.23 12.23
CA SER A 33 -9.29 9.80 13.52
C SER A 33 -9.81 8.69 14.43
N PHE A 34 -8.96 8.25 15.33
CA PHE A 34 -9.23 7.20 16.31
C PHE A 34 -9.13 7.81 17.71
N LYS A 35 -10.11 7.53 18.57
CA LYS A 35 -10.15 8.07 19.93
C LYS A 35 -10.57 6.98 20.88
N GLY A 36 -9.66 6.58 21.75
CA GLY A 36 -9.91 5.48 22.69
C GLY A 36 -10.19 4.15 22.00
N THR A 37 -9.62 3.93 20.80
CA THR A 37 -9.88 2.74 19.98
C THR A 37 -8.93 1.61 20.34
N ASP A 38 -9.39 0.36 20.28
CA ASP A 38 -8.50 -0.79 20.45
C ASP A 38 -7.45 -0.84 19.33
N ILE A 39 -6.20 -1.15 19.68
CA ILE A 39 -5.12 -1.14 18.70
C ILE A 39 -5.31 -2.19 17.59
N GLN A 40 -5.94 -3.33 17.88
CA GLN A 40 -6.20 -4.34 16.87
C GLN A 40 -7.24 -3.84 15.86
N GLU A 41 -8.25 -3.11 16.32
CA GLU A 41 -9.23 -2.46 15.45
C GLU A 41 -8.55 -1.42 14.55
N PHE A 42 -7.70 -0.57 15.13
CA PHE A 42 -6.89 0.39 14.35
C PHE A 42 -6.07 -0.31 13.26
N ILE A 43 -5.33 -1.38 13.60
CA ILE A 43 -4.53 -2.14 12.66
C ILE A 43 -5.41 -2.72 11.54
N ASN A 44 -6.54 -3.32 11.89
CA ASN A 44 -7.46 -3.93 10.92
C ASN A 44 -8.06 -2.90 9.95
N THR A 45 -8.47 -1.73 10.45
CA THR A 45 -9.03 -0.67 9.60
C THR A 45 -7.98 -0.14 8.63
N VAL A 46 -6.78 0.16 9.13
CA VAL A 46 -5.71 0.72 8.31
C VAL A 46 -5.18 -0.30 7.31
N SER A 47 -5.00 -1.56 7.71
CA SER A 47 -4.55 -2.62 6.79
C SER A 47 -5.56 -2.89 5.68
N LYS A 48 -6.86 -2.79 5.99
CA LYS A 48 -7.93 -2.89 4.98
C LYS A 48 -7.87 -1.74 3.98
N ASN A 49 -7.72 -0.50 4.46
CA ASN A 49 -7.60 0.67 3.58
C ASN A 49 -6.36 0.60 2.69
N LEU A 50 -5.24 0.07 3.21
CA LEU A 50 -4.00 -0.14 2.46
C LEU A 50 -3.98 -1.43 1.61
N ASN A 51 -5.07 -2.22 1.62
CA ASN A 51 -5.13 -3.53 0.96
C ASN A 51 -3.95 -4.47 1.33
N LYS A 52 -3.51 -4.44 2.58
CA LYS A 52 -2.43 -5.30 3.11
C LYS A 52 -2.98 -6.40 4.00
N THR A 53 -2.52 -7.63 3.78
CA THR A 53 -2.75 -8.71 4.73
C THR A 53 -1.85 -8.53 5.95
N VAL A 54 -2.42 -8.59 7.14
CA VAL A 54 -1.71 -8.42 8.41
C VAL A 54 -1.94 -9.61 9.34
N ILE A 55 -0.87 -10.04 10.01
CA ILE A 55 -0.90 -11.00 11.11
C ILE A 55 -0.57 -10.23 12.39
N ILE A 56 -1.49 -10.24 13.35
CA ILE A 56 -1.36 -9.53 14.62
C ILE A 56 -0.98 -10.55 15.70
N ASP A 57 0.15 -10.32 16.38
CA ASP A 57 0.54 -11.14 17.52
C ASP A 57 -0.46 -10.96 18.71
N PRO A 58 -0.87 -12.02 19.43
CA PRO A 58 -1.82 -11.93 20.54
C PRO A 58 -1.39 -10.98 21.68
N SER A 59 -0.09 -10.67 21.76
CA SER A 59 0.49 -9.75 22.74
C SER A 59 0.29 -8.27 22.38
N VAL A 60 -0.19 -7.98 21.17
CA VAL A 60 -0.52 -6.63 20.70
C VAL A 60 -1.90 -6.26 21.23
N ARG A 61 -1.91 -5.50 22.33
CA ARG A 61 -3.11 -5.07 23.05
C ARG A 61 -2.90 -3.67 23.57
N GLY A 62 -3.99 -2.92 23.72
CA GLY A 62 -3.98 -1.57 24.25
C GLY A 62 -4.96 -0.66 23.52
N THR A 63 -5.00 0.59 23.97
CA THR A 63 -5.91 1.60 23.44
C THR A 63 -5.11 2.74 22.85
N ILE A 64 -5.52 3.21 21.67
CA ILE A 64 -4.85 4.28 20.95
C ILE A 64 -5.77 5.49 20.76
N THR A 65 -5.16 6.67 20.65
CA THR A 65 -5.81 7.90 20.21
C THR A 65 -4.87 8.59 19.23
N VAL A 66 -5.33 8.81 18.00
CA VAL A 66 -4.55 9.47 16.95
C VAL A 66 -5.47 10.16 15.95
N ARG A 67 -5.02 11.28 15.39
CA ARG A 67 -5.74 12.03 14.37
C ARG A 67 -4.78 12.60 13.33
N SER A 68 -5.15 12.52 12.05
CA SER A 68 -4.56 13.33 10.99
C SER A 68 -5.41 14.58 10.75
N TYR A 69 -4.75 15.72 10.52
CA TYR A 69 -5.42 16.97 10.16
C TYR A 69 -5.48 17.17 8.65
N ASP A 70 -4.43 16.74 7.95
CA ASP A 70 -4.35 16.76 6.50
C ASP A 70 -4.83 15.43 5.90
N MET A 71 -5.21 15.49 4.63
CA MET A 71 -5.43 14.31 3.81
C MET A 71 -4.07 13.73 3.39
N LEU A 72 -3.93 12.42 3.54
CA LEU A 72 -2.69 11.68 3.32
C LEU A 72 -2.84 10.82 2.07
N ASN A 73 -1.83 10.82 1.19
CA ASN A 73 -1.78 9.80 0.15
C ASN A 73 -1.43 8.42 0.74
N GLU A 74 -1.51 7.35 -0.05
CA GLU A 74 -1.26 5.98 0.42
C GLU A 74 0.11 5.81 1.13
N GLU A 75 1.17 6.39 0.58
CA GLU A 75 2.52 6.30 1.16
C GLU A 75 2.60 7.01 2.52
N GLN A 76 2.05 8.22 2.60
CA GLN A 76 1.97 9.00 3.85
C GLN A 76 1.09 8.31 4.89
N TYR A 77 -0.03 7.72 4.45
CA TYR A 77 -0.93 6.97 5.31
C TYR A 77 -0.25 5.72 5.89
N TYR A 78 0.56 5.02 5.08
CA TYR A 78 1.38 3.91 5.55
C TYR A 78 2.48 4.38 6.52
N GLN A 79 3.18 5.48 6.25
CA GLN A 79 4.17 6.02 7.19
C GLN A 79 3.55 6.47 8.51
N PHE A 80 2.35 7.06 8.46
CA PHE A 80 1.56 7.40 9.64
C PHE A 80 1.23 6.14 10.45
N PHE A 81 0.77 5.07 9.80
CA PHE A 81 0.52 3.77 10.43
C PHE A 81 1.75 3.24 11.18
N LEU A 82 2.91 3.23 10.53
CA LEU A 82 4.16 2.76 11.15
C LEU A 82 4.55 3.64 12.36
N SER A 83 4.43 4.96 12.22
CA SER A 83 4.77 5.91 13.28
C SER A 83 3.88 5.74 14.51
N VAL A 84 2.58 5.53 14.30
CA VAL A 84 1.66 5.24 15.40
C VAL A 84 2.07 3.95 16.11
N LEU A 85 2.32 2.86 15.38
CA LEU A 85 2.72 1.60 16.01
C LEU A 85 4.01 1.74 16.82
N ASP A 86 4.99 2.48 16.31
CA ASP A 86 6.27 2.71 17.00
C ASP A 86 6.09 3.48 18.32
N VAL A 87 5.27 4.55 18.33
CA VAL A 87 4.97 5.32 19.55
C VAL A 87 4.35 4.45 20.65
N TYR A 88 3.52 3.47 20.28
CA TYR A 88 2.89 2.56 21.23
C TYR A 88 3.74 1.30 21.52
N GLY A 89 4.98 1.23 21.02
CA GLY A 89 5.93 0.16 21.32
C GLY A 89 5.72 -1.13 20.51
N PHE A 90 5.14 -1.00 19.32
CA PHE A 90 4.93 -2.09 18.37
C PHE A 90 5.78 -1.89 17.12
N ALA A 91 6.02 -2.98 16.41
CA ALA A 91 6.81 -2.98 15.19
C ALA A 91 6.11 -3.82 14.12
N VAL A 92 6.31 -3.42 12.86
CA VAL A 92 5.83 -4.13 11.67
C VAL A 92 7.01 -4.84 11.01
N ILE A 93 6.87 -6.13 10.75
CA ILE A 93 7.85 -6.96 10.07
C ILE A 93 7.27 -7.40 8.72
N ASN A 94 7.98 -7.12 7.64
CA ASN A 94 7.61 -7.58 6.31
C ASN A 94 7.98 -9.07 6.17
N MET A 95 6.99 -9.92 5.92
CA MET A 95 7.21 -11.34 5.63
C MET A 95 7.45 -11.59 4.13
N ASN A 96 7.97 -12.77 3.82
CA ASN A 96 8.29 -13.26 2.48
C ASN A 96 7.03 -13.63 1.69
N ASN A 97 6.22 -12.63 1.33
CA ASN A 97 5.00 -12.69 0.50
C ASN A 97 4.20 -11.37 0.52
N GLY A 98 4.75 -10.29 1.09
CA GLY A 98 4.01 -9.03 1.23
C GLY A 98 3.01 -9.00 2.39
N VAL A 99 2.98 -10.04 3.24
CA VAL A 99 2.23 -10.03 4.50
C VAL A 99 2.99 -9.23 5.55
N LEU A 100 2.26 -8.42 6.31
CA LEU A 100 2.79 -7.66 7.43
C LEU A 100 2.56 -8.43 8.73
N LYS A 101 3.58 -8.55 9.58
CA LYS A 101 3.45 -9.09 10.93
C LYS A 101 3.61 -7.98 11.96
N VAL A 102 2.61 -7.74 12.80
CA VAL A 102 2.66 -6.76 13.88
C VAL A 102 3.00 -7.48 15.19
N VAL A 103 4.07 -7.03 15.85
CA VAL A 103 4.57 -7.59 17.12
C VAL A 103 4.94 -6.46 18.08
N ARG A 104 5.18 -6.78 19.36
CA ARG A 104 5.83 -5.80 20.25
C ARG A 104 7.26 -5.54 19.80
N ALA A 105 7.71 -4.29 19.89
CA ALA A 105 9.03 -3.88 19.41
C ALA A 105 10.18 -4.70 20.05
N LYS A 106 10.02 -5.11 21.31
CA LYS A 106 10.99 -5.99 22.00
C LYS A 106 11.11 -7.39 21.39
N ASP A 107 10.03 -7.90 20.80
CA ASP A 107 9.97 -9.24 20.20
C ASP A 107 10.38 -9.23 18.71
N ALA A 108 10.50 -8.03 18.12
CA ALA A 108 10.85 -7.85 16.71
C ALA A 108 12.30 -8.25 16.38
N LYS A 109 13.24 -8.00 17.31
CA LYS A 109 14.66 -8.35 17.14
C LYS A 109 14.88 -9.86 17.02
N THR A 110 14.06 -10.66 17.68
CA THR A 110 14.12 -12.13 17.63
C THR A 110 13.40 -12.68 16.40
N SER A 111 12.37 -11.99 15.91
CA SER A 111 11.56 -12.42 14.76
C SER A 111 12.18 -12.08 13.39
N ALA A 112 13.05 -11.08 13.34
CA ALA A 112 13.73 -10.65 12.11
C ALA A 112 14.92 -11.53 11.71
N VAL A 113 15.29 -12.52 12.52
CA VAL A 113 16.31 -13.51 12.15
C VAL A 113 15.67 -14.53 11.20
N PRO A 114 15.98 -14.50 9.89
CA PRO A 114 15.54 -15.55 9.00
C PRO A 114 16.27 -16.82 9.43
N VAL A 115 15.53 -17.91 9.65
CA VAL A 115 16.14 -19.23 9.85
C VAL A 115 16.70 -19.72 8.52
N ALA A 116 17.75 -19.07 8.04
CA ALA A 116 18.55 -19.51 6.90
C ALA A 116 19.75 -20.31 7.42
N SER A 117 19.50 -21.52 7.90
CA SER A 117 20.50 -22.60 7.86
C SER A 117 19.84 -23.94 8.21
N GLY A 118 19.07 -24.47 7.25
CA GLY A 118 18.46 -25.79 7.35
C GLY A 118 18.49 -26.56 6.04
N ARG A 119 19.44 -26.30 5.13
CA ARG A 119 19.62 -27.15 3.94
C ARG A 119 21.00 -26.99 3.29
N ALA A 120 21.96 -27.83 3.66
CA ALA A 120 23.05 -28.30 2.77
C ALA A 120 23.97 -29.30 3.49
N GLY A 121 23.44 -30.47 3.87
CA GLY A 121 24.24 -31.64 4.18
C GLY A 121 24.07 -32.70 3.09
N ARG A 122 24.52 -32.41 1.86
CA ARG A 122 24.67 -33.43 0.82
C ARG A 122 26.16 -33.73 0.69
N ARG A 123 26.47 -35.02 0.53
CA ARG A 123 27.75 -35.68 0.22
C ARG A 123 28.51 -36.22 1.43
N ARG A 124 28.31 -37.52 1.71
CA ARG A 124 29.27 -38.56 1.35
C ARG A 124 28.52 -39.79 0.87
#